data_AF-A0A532C0D0-F1
#
_entry.id   AF-A0A532C0D0-F1
#
_cell.length_a   1.000
_cell.length_b   1.000
_cell.length_c   1.000
_cell.angle_alpha   90.00
_cell.angle_beta   90.00
_cell.angle_gamma   90.00
#
_symmetry.space_group_name_H-M   'P 1'
#
loop_
_entity.id
_entity.type
_entity.pdbx_description
1 polymer ?
#
loop_
_entity_poly.entity_id
_entity_poly.type
_entity_poly.pdbx_seq_one_letter_code
_entity_poly.pdbx_strand_id
1 'polypeptide(L)'
;VRQALMGGLAASRILEVHGERMIKRSFAPGFRIELHQKDLNLALEGAKALGVALPNTSTTQQLFNSCAANGGAKEDHSALVRALERMAGHEVG
;
A
#
# COMPACT_ATOMS: atom_id res chain seq x y z
N VAL A 1 -12.74 2.41 -14.55
CA VAL A 1 -13.27 2.97 -13.27
C VAL A 1 -12.43 4.12 -12.72
N ARG A 2 -11.08 4.06 -12.65
CA ARG A 2 -10.23 5.15 -12.12
C ARG A 2 -10.58 6.55 -12.65
N GLN A 3 -10.75 6.71 -13.97
CA GLN A 3 -11.11 8.02 -14.56
C GLN A 3 -12.43 8.59 -14.01
N ALA A 4 -13.44 7.74 -13.76
CA ALA A 4 -14.71 8.18 -13.19
C ALA A 4 -14.57 8.61 -11.71
N LEU A 5 -13.66 7.97 -10.95
CA LEU A 5 -13.43 8.29 -9.54
C LEU A 5 -12.64 9.59 -9.33
N MET A 6 -11.89 10.06 -10.34
CA MET A 6 -11.10 11.30 -10.26
C MET A 6 -11.95 12.57 -10.21
N GLY A 7 -13.21 12.52 -10.64
CA GLY A 7 -14.14 13.66 -10.59
C GLY A 7 -14.94 13.77 -9.28
N GLY A 8 -14.74 12.85 -8.34
CA GLY A 8 -15.54 12.76 -7.11
C GLY A 8 -14.73 12.78 -5.82
N LEU A 9 -15.40 12.52 -4.69
CA LEU A 9 -14.80 12.55 -3.34
C LEU A 9 -13.74 11.47 -3.10
N ALA A 10 -13.58 10.50 -4.01
CA ALA A 10 -12.52 9.50 -3.96
C ALA A 10 -11.18 10.00 -4.51
N ALA A 11 -11.17 11.19 -5.14
CA ALA A 11 -9.96 11.78 -5.70
C ALA A 11 -8.91 12.02 -4.61
N SER A 12 -7.69 11.55 -4.87
CA SER A 12 -6.53 11.77 -4.01
C SER A 12 -5.26 11.68 -4.85
N ARG A 13 -4.16 12.25 -4.34
CA ARG A 13 -2.85 12.14 -5.00
C ARG A 13 -2.39 10.68 -5.12
N ILE A 14 -2.78 9.84 -4.17
CA ILE A 14 -2.51 8.40 -4.19
C ILE A 14 -3.25 7.72 -5.34
N LEU A 15 -4.54 7.99 -5.52
CA LEU A 15 -5.33 7.44 -6.63
C LEU A 15 -4.81 7.91 -7.99
N GLU A 16 -4.39 9.17 -8.07
CA GLU A 16 -3.82 9.74 -9.28
C GLU A 16 -2.49 9.07 -9.63
N VAL A 17 -1.50 9.07 -8.74
CA VAL A 17 -0.15 8.58 -9.04
C VAL A 17 -0.06 7.06 -8.94
N HIS A 18 -0.43 6.50 -7.78
CA HIS A 18 -0.24 5.07 -7.54
C HIS A 18 -1.31 4.23 -8.22
N GLY A 19 -2.54 4.72 -8.36
CA GLY A 19 -3.57 4.01 -9.12
C GLY A 19 -3.16 3.79 -10.58
N GLU A 20 -2.47 4.76 -11.20
CA GLU A 20 -1.94 4.61 -12.55
C GLU A 20 -0.76 3.64 -12.61
N ARG A 21 0.15 3.70 -11.63
CA ARG A 21 1.26 2.73 -11.49
C ARG A 21 0.77 1.30 -11.35
N MET A 22 -0.29 1.08 -10.56
CA MET A 22 -0.90 -0.23 -10.36
C MET A 22 -1.44 -0.79 -11.69
N ILE A 23 -2.23 0.00 -12.43
CA ILE A 23 -2.78 -0.40 -13.73
C ILE A 23 -1.67 -0.64 -14.77
N LYS A 24 -0.64 0.22 -14.80
CA LYS A 24 0.49 0.09 -15.72
C LYS A 24 1.54 -0.94 -15.29
N ARG A 25 1.34 -1.61 -14.15
CA ARG A 25 2.29 -2.55 -13.54
C ARG A 25 3.71 -1.97 -13.36
N SER A 26 3.78 -0.67 -13.06
CA SER A 26 5.04 0.05 -12.89
C SER A 26 5.35 0.26 -11.40
N PHE A 27 6.15 -0.66 -10.86
CA PHE A 27 6.52 -0.68 -9.44
C PHE A 27 8.00 -0.34 -9.21
N ALA A 28 8.62 0.35 -10.16
CA ALA A 28 9.96 0.88 -10.01
C ALA A 28 10.02 1.79 -8.76
N PRO A 29 11.06 1.65 -7.92
CA PRO A 29 11.06 2.22 -6.58
C PRO A 29 11.05 3.76 -6.60
N GLY A 30 9.94 4.36 -6.16
CA GLY A 30 9.89 5.74 -5.70
C GLY A 30 10.03 5.81 -4.18
N PHE A 31 9.24 5.00 -3.48
CA PHE A 31 9.36 4.77 -2.04
C PHE A 31 9.19 3.28 -1.72
N ARG A 32 10.23 2.64 -1.19
CA ARG A 32 10.27 1.17 -1.08
C ARG A 32 9.35 0.64 0.03
N ILE A 33 8.75 -0.52 -0.20
CA ILE A 33 7.90 -1.21 0.80
C ILE A 33 8.62 -1.39 2.14
N GLU A 34 9.88 -1.83 2.13
CA GLU A 34 10.67 -2.01 3.36
C GLU A 34 10.81 -0.72 4.19
N LEU A 35 10.85 0.45 3.54
CA LEU A 35 10.92 1.75 4.21
C LEU A 35 9.56 2.12 4.78
N HIS A 36 8.47 1.88 4.05
CA HIS A 36 7.13 2.13 4.57
C HIS A 36 6.80 1.22 5.76
N GLN A 37 7.24 -0.04 5.74
CA GLN A 37 7.11 -0.95 6.90
C GLN A 37 7.83 -0.41 8.14
N LYS A 38 9.02 0.18 7.97
CA LYS A 38 9.73 0.84 9.07
C LYS A 38 8.90 1.99 9.65
N ASP A 39 8.34 2.84 8.80
CA ASP A 39 7.55 3.99 9.26
C ASP A 39 6.25 3.58 9.96
N LEU A 40 5.56 2.56 9.44
CA LEU A 40 4.37 1.99 10.08
C LEU A 40 4.69 1.33 11.42
N ASN A 41 5.84 0.65 11.56
CA ASN A 41 6.30 0.13 12.85
C ASN A 41 6.48 1.25 13.87
N LEU A 42 7.13 2.36 13.50
CA LEU A 42 7.26 3.53 14.37
C LEU A 42 5.89 4.11 14.77
N ALA A 43 4.95 4.19 13.83
CA ALA A 43 3.59 4.64 14.12
C ALA A 43 2.86 3.72 15.10
N LEU A 44 3.00 2.40 14.96
CA LEU A 44 2.39 1.41 15.85
C LEU A 44 3.04 1.40 17.24
N GLU A 45 4.36 1.57 17.33
CA GLU A 45 5.07 1.75 18.60
C GLU A 45 4.61 3.00 19.35
N GLY A 46 4.49 4.13 18.64
CA GLY A 46 3.94 5.37 19.20
C GLY A 46 2.49 5.22 19.65
N ALA A 47 1.65 4.55 18.86
CA ALA A 47 0.27 4.28 19.22
C ALA A 47 0.14 3.42 20.48
N LYS A 48 1.01 2.40 20.62
CA LYS A 48 1.10 1.57 21.83
C LYS A 48 1.49 2.41 23.05
N ALA A 49 2.48 3.29 22.92
CA ALA A 49 2.90 4.18 24.01
C ALA A 49 1.78 5.15 24.45
N LEU A 50 0.93 5.58 23.51
CA LEU A 50 -0.19 6.49 23.76
C LEU A 50 -1.50 5.78 24.14
N GLY A 51 -1.55 4.45 24.10
CA GLY A 51 -2.79 3.70 24.33
C GLY A 51 -3.86 3.91 23.23
N VAL A 52 -3.44 4.26 22.01
CA VAL A 52 -4.35 4.53 20.88
C VAL A 52 -4.41 3.33 19.94
N ALA A 53 -5.61 2.96 19.51
CA ALA A 53 -5.80 1.87 18.54
C ALA A 53 -5.70 2.39 17.10
N LEU A 54 -4.82 1.78 16.29
CA LEU A 54 -4.65 2.07 14.86
C LEU A 54 -4.93 0.82 14.01
N PRO A 55 -6.20 0.37 13.90
CA PRO A 55 -6.52 -0.91 13.25
C PRO A 55 -6.10 -0.96 11.78
N ASN A 56 -6.35 0.11 11.01
CA ASN A 56 -6.01 0.14 9.59
C ASN A 56 -4.49 0.21 9.36
N THR A 57 -3.74 0.87 10.23
CA THR A 57 -2.27 0.89 10.20
C THR A 57 -1.72 -0.51 10.42
N SER A 58 -2.25 -1.23 11.42
CA SER A 58 -1.85 -2.62 11.72
C SER A 58 -2.16 -3.55 10.54
N THR A 59 -3.36 -3.46 9.96
CA THR A 59 -3.71 -4.25 8.77
C THR A 59 -2.80 -3.91 7.58
N THR A 60 -2.50 -2.63 7.36
CA THR A 60 -1.60 -2.20 6.28
C THR A 60 -0.18 -2.75 6.47
N GLN A 61 0.32 -2.80 7.71
CA GLN A 61 1.59 -3.45 8.02
C GLN A 61 1.60 -4.92 7.59
N GLN A 62 0.51 -5.66 7.82
CA GLN A 62 0.40 -7.06 7.40
C GLN A 62 0.32 -7.21 5.87
N LEU A 63 -0.33 -6.29 5.16
CA LEU A 63 -0.33 -6.28 3.70
C LEU A 63 1.09 -6.06 3.15
N PHE A 64 1.87 -5.14 3.74
CA PHE A 64 3.27 -4.97 3.37
C PHE A 64 4.13 -6.18 3.73
N ASN A 65 3.88 -6.85 4.86
CA ASN A 65 4.56 -8.12 5.19
C ASN A 65 4.31 -9.18 4.11
N SER A 66 3.08 -9.30 3.61
CA SER A 66 2.75 -10.17 2.47
C SER A 66 3.56 -9.79 1.23
N CYS A 67 3.65 -8.50 0.88
CA CYS A 67 4.47 -8.08 -0.26
C CYS A 67 5.96 -8.38 -0.09
N ALA A 68 6.54 -8.08 1.08
CA ALA A 68 7.94 -8.36 1.36
C ALA A 68 8.26 -9.86 1.28
N ALA A 69 7.41 -10.71 1.87
CA ALA A 69 7.55 -12.16 1.83
C ALA A 69 7.48 -12.75 0.40
N ASN A 70 6.87 -12.03 -0.53
CA ASN A 70 6.74 -12.42 -1.94
C ASN A 70 7.70 -11.63 -2.86
N GLY A 71 8.85 -11.19 -2.34
CA GLY A 71 9.91 -10.55 -3.13
C GLY A 71 9.69 -9.07 -3.46
N GLY A 72 8.59 -8.47 -3.00
CA GLY A 72 8.24 -7.07 -3.29
C GLY A 72 8.87 -6.03 -2.36
N ALA A 73 9.75 -6.41 -1.43
CA ALA A 73 10.29 -5.50 -0.41
C ALA A 73 10.96 -4.23 -0.99
N LYS A 74 11.60 -4.37 -2.16
CA LYS A 74 12.30 -3.27 -2.85
C LYS A 74 11.45 -2.55 -3.89
N GLU A 75 10.22 -3.01 -4.15
CA GLU A 75 9.28 -2.34 -5.05
C GLU A 75 8.74 -1.06 -4.40
N ASP A 76 8.20 -0.16 -5.22
CA ASP A 76 7.43 1.00 -4.74
C ASP A 76 6.25 0.56 -3.87
N HIS A 77 5.88 1.34 -2.86
CA HIS A 77 4.77 1.01 -1.96
C HIS A 77 3.41 0.88 -2.66
N SER A 78 3.27 1.36 -3.90
CA SER A 78 2.10 1.06 -4.75
C SER A 78 1.95 -0.42 -5.08
N ALA A 79 3.01 -1.22 -4.96
CA ALA A 79 2.98 -2.68 -5.08
C ALA A 79 2.21 -3.36 -3.94
N LEU A 80 1.70 -2.62 -2.94
CA LEU A 80 0.73 -3.15 -1.97
C LEU A 80 -0.48 -3.80 -2.66
N VAL A 81 -0.87 -3.31 -3.85
CA VAL A 81 -1.95 -3.93 -4.65
C VAL A 81 -1.72 -5.43 -4.87
N ARG A 82 -0.45 -5.86 -5.03
CA ARG A 82 -0.11 -7.28 -5.25
C ARG A 82 -0.52 -8.18 -4.08
N ALA A 83 -0.55 -7.66 -2.85
CA ALA A 83 -1.06 -8.43 -1.71
C ALA A 83 -2.56 -8.72 -1.87
N LEU A 84 -3.33 -7.71 -2.29
CA LEU A 84 -4.77 -7.85 -2.56
C LEU A 84 -5.02 -8.78 -3.75
N GLU A 85 -4.24 -8.63 -4.83
CA GLU A 85 -4.34 -9.49 -6.02
C GLU A 85 -4.13 -10.97 -5.67
N ARG A 86 -3.12 -11.27 -4.83
CA ARG A 86 -2.86 -12.64 -4.34
C ARG A 86 -4.02 -13.16 -3.49
N MET A 87 -4.58 -12.35 -2.60
CA MET A 87 -5.72 -12.75 -1.75
C MET A 87 -6.99 -12.99 -2.56
N ALA A 88 -7.21 -12.19 -3.60
CA ALA A 88 -8.38 -12.29 -4.47
C ALA A 88 -8.22 -13.34 -5.58
N GLY A 89 -6.99 -13.81 -5.84
CA GLY A 89 -6.69 -14.65 -7.01
C GLY A 89 -6.93 -13.92 -8.34
N HIS A 90 -6.80 -12.59 -8.36
CA HIS A 90 -7.14 -11.76 -9.52
C HIS A 90 -6.22 -10.54 -9.61
N GLU A 91 -5.61 -10.34 -10.78
CA GLU A 91 -4.78 -9.17 -11.07
C GLU A 91 -5.63 -7.97 -11.50
N VAL A 92 -5.31 -6.78 -10.99
CA VAL A 92 -6.03 -5.55 -11.36
C VAL A 92 -5.57 -5.08 -12.74
N GLY A 93 -6.50 -4.94 -13.69
CA GLY A 93 -6.28 -4.46 -15.06
C GLY A 93 -7.46 -3.66 -15.60
#